data_AF-A0A7W2B8N3-F1
#
_entry.id   AF-A0A7W2B8N3-F1
#
_cell.length_a   1.000
_cell.length_b   1.000
_cell.length_c   1.000
_cell.angle_alpha   90.00
_cell.angle_beta   90.00
_cell.angle_gamma   90.00
#
_symmetry.space_group_name_H-M   'P 1'
#
loop_
_entity.id
_entity.type
_entity.pdbx_description
1 polymer ?
#
loop_
_entity_poly.entity_id
_entity_poly.type
_entity_poly.pdbx_seq_one_letter_code
_entity_poly.pdbx_strand_id
1 'polypeptide(L)'
;MSHARQISKRYLVRFLGALMLLGPAKASLLHEEATSRALHQKSLDAYVQQLKELEIWEDVQLFSQQEKGDVSQQAYALPVTTIKDEACPKAEATEILKEYSRTLKSLQKKIALCQKIEDSLTNGALRPLQGLVLIAQGDEPLFYDMRGTRGGLHLDAPFLIASLSKQVTAALVLRVRGADGKKLNVHEPIKTYFPKATDTWMSCVSLHHMLTHTSGIKAVGESLLFEPGSQFNYSNEVYDLVGTILEMVTGQSYNQLVQDLFAQVGMKDSLAPDWDILTECPCVTGYFEALEGNVHVCEVVRATKSNPSSGLVSTARDLLKWNRVLHTGKLLSDKRYKAMCTPFSNREKDTGYGYGVQIHDHEEGKEVSHNGIAPGYLSTLKYVTKKEVSIIVLENCILLVNRCKESAQENMFEFQDQISALVQRDPYWQS
;
A
#
# COMPACT_ATOMS: atom_id res chain seq x y z
N MET A 1 -11.74 -33.60 29.52
CA MET A 1 -10.88 -32.64 28.80
C MET A 1 -9.48 -33.19 28.82
N SER A 2 -9.00 -33.64 27.66
CA SER A 2 -8.19 -34.86 27.54
C SER A 2 -6.69 -34.65 27.41
N HIS A 3 -5.95 -35.66 27.85
CA HIS A 3 -4.50 -35.87 27.71
C HIS A 3 -3.96 -35.59 26.28
N ALA A 4 -4.81 -35.71 25.26
CA ALA A 4 -4.52 -35.33 23.88
C ALA A 4 -4.17 -33.84 23.70
N ARG A 5 -4.78 -32.93 24.48
CA ARG A 5 -4.40 -31.50 24.50
C ARG A 5 -3.04 -31.24 25.14
N GLN A 6 -2.60 -32.09 26.08
CA GLN A 6 -1.28 -31.96 26.72
C GLN A 6 -0.16 -32.48 25.82
N ILE A 7 -0.42 -33.54 25.04
CA ILE A 7 0.54 -34.07 24.08
C ILE A 7 0.72 -33.08 22.92
N SER A 8 -0.36 -32.54 22.36
CA SER A 8 -0.29 -31.50 21.32
C SER A 8 0.39 -30.21 21.80
N LYS A 9 0.18 -29.80 23.06
CA LYS A 9 0.97 -28.72 23.71
C LYS A 9 2.47 -28.99 23.67
N ARG A 10 2.93 -30.19 24.06
CA ARG A 10 4.36 -30.53 24.11
C ARG A 10 5.05 -30.50 22.73
N TYR A 11 4.34 -30.88 21.67
CA TYR A 11 4.85 -30.78 20.30
C TYR A 11 4.87 -29.34 19.77
N LEU A 12 3.84 -28.55 20.11
CA LEU A 12 3.77 -27.12 19.80
C LEU A 12 4.90 -26.34 20.50
N VAL A 13 5.19 -26.65 21.77
CA VAL A 13 6.31 -26.09 22.55
C VAL A 13 7.66 -26.36 21.90
N ARG A 14 7.96 -27.61 21.51
CA ARG A 14 9.23 -27.97 20.87
C ARG A 14 9.41 -27.28 19.52
N PHE A 15 8.34 -27.10 18.76
CA PHE A 15 8.35 -26.43 17.47
C PHE A 15 8.48 -24.90 17.57
N LEU A 16 7.78 -24.27 18.53
CA LEU A 16 7.92 -22.85 18.82
C LEU A 16 9.29 -22.51 19.42
N GLY A 17 9.85 -23.41 20.23
CA GLY A 17 11.24 -23.33 20.70
C GLY A 17 12.25 -23.36 19.55
N ALA A 18 12.05 -24.23 18.55
CA ALA A 18 12.89 -24.28 17.35
C ALA A 18 12.71 -23.04 16.44
N LEU A 19 11.49 -22.50 16.32
CA LEU A 19 11.22 -21.23 15.62
C LEU A 19 11.84 -20.01 16.32
N MET A 20 11.88 -19.99 17.65
CA MET A 20 12.59 -18.94 18.41
C MET A 20 14.11 -19.10 18.32
N LEU A 21 14.65 -20.33 18.20
CA LEU A 21 16.07 -20.56 17.92
C LEU A 21 16.46 -20.13 16.49
N LEU A 22 15.52 -20.13 15.53
CA LEU A 22 15.69 -19.53 14.21
C LEU A 22 15.71 -17.99 14.23
N GLY A 23 15.32 -17.36 15.35
CA GLY A 23 15.37 -15.91 15.58
C GLY A 23 16.13 -15.56 16.85
N PRO A 24 17.47 -15.77 16.88
CA PRO A 24 18.39 -14.65 17.09
C PRO A 24 19.72 -14.78 16.32
N ALA A 25 19.89 -15.81 15.48
CA ALA A 25 21.17 -16.09 14.79
C ALA A 25 21.55 -15.09 13.69
N LYS A 26 20.71 -14.07 13.43
CA LYS A 26 21.05 -12.85 12.66
C LYS A 26 20.78 -11.54 13.42
N ALA A 27 20.51 -11.59 14.73
CA ALA A 27 20.33 -10.40 15.55
C ALA A 27 21.66 -9.70 15.90
N SER A 28 22.81 -10.28 15.52
CA SER A 28 24.15 -9.71 15.77
C SER A 28 24.65 -8.75 14.67
N LEU A 29 23.82 -8.36 13.69
CA LEU A 29 24.23 -7.49 12.58
C LEU A 29 23.40 -6.21 12.37
N LEU A 30 22.50 -5.87 13.30
CA LEU A 30 21.71 -4.63 13.23
C LEU A 30 21.86 -3.81 14.54
N HIS A 31 23.01 -3.14 14.66
CA HIS A 31 23.08 -1.80 15.26
C HIS A 31 22.59 -0.86 14.14
N GLU A 32 21.58 0.00 14.26
CA GLU A 32 21.23 0.97 15.30
C GLU A 32 19.73 1.30 15.20
N GLU A 33 19.05 1.48 16.35
CA GLU A 33 17.84 2.29 16.60
C GLU A 33 16.91 1.63 17.64
N ALA A 34 16.73 2.30 18.78
CA ALA A 34 15.97 1.82 19.92
C ALA A 34 14.46 1.64 19.63
N THR A 35 13.94 2.31 18.60
CA THR A 35 12.52 2.28 18.21
C THR A 35 12.15 1.00 17.46
N SER A 36 13.06 0.50 16.61
CA SER A 36 12.93 -0.81 15.94
C SER A 36 12.92 -1.94 16.98
N ARG A 37 13.77 -1.84 18.03
CA ARG A 37 13.73 -2.76 19.17
C ARG A 37 12.38 -2.75 19.86
N ALA A 38 11.77 -1.59 20.14
CA ALA A 38 10.51 -1.51 20.85
C ALA A 38 9.30 -2.04 20.05
N LEU A 39 9.29 -1.85 18.73
CA LEU A 39 8.25 -2.37 17.83
C LEU A 39 8.40 -3.87 17.58
N HIS A 40 9.63 -4.34 17.40
CA HIS A 40 9.92 -5.77 17.31
C HIS A 40 9.62 -6.47 18.64
N GLN A 41 9.97 -5.84 19.76
CA GLN A 41 9.60 -6.31 21.10
C GLN A 41 8.09 -6.35 21.30
N LYS A 42 7.31 -5.36 20.81
CA LYS A 42 5.84 -5.42 20.86
C LYS A 42 5.23 -6.57 20.05
N SER A 43 5.76 -6.85 18.86
CA SER A 43 5.34 -8.00 18.04
C SER A 43 5.72 -9.32 18.70
N LEU A 44 6.91 -9.39 19.31
CA LEU A 44 7.33 -10.51 20.15
C LEU A 44 6.45 -10.65 21.40
N ASP A 45 6.11 -9.55 22.07
CA ASP A 45 5.31 -9.54 23.30
C ASP A 45 3.87 -9.98 23.02
N ALA A 46 3.29 -9.56 21.89
CA ALA A 46 1.98 -10.03 21.43
C ALA A 46 1.99 -11.53 21.10
N TYR A 47 3.08 -12.01 20.50
CA TYR A 47 3.28 -13.44 20.23
C TYR A 47 3.47 -14.22 21.54
N VAL A 48 4.32 -13.74 22.44
CA VAL A 48 4.52 -14.29 23.79
C VAL A 48 3.22 -14.30 24.59
N GLN A 49 2.38 -13.28 24.45
CA GLN A 49 1.07 -13.21 25.09
C GLN A 49 0.12 -14.28 24.53
N GLN A 50 0.08 -14.49 23.21
CA GLN A 50 -0.64 -15.63 22.60
C GLN A 50 -0.11 -16.98 23.10
N LEU A 51 1.21 -17.12 23.27
CA LEU A 51 1.81 -18.33 23.84
C LEU A 51 1.49 -18.52 25.34
N LYS A 52 1.33 -17.43 26.10
CA LYS A 52 0.88 -17.46 27.51
C LYS A 52 -0.61 -17.79 27.62
N GLU A 53 -1.45 -17.26 26.74
CA GLU A 53 -2.88 -17.60 26.65
C GLU A 53 -3.10 -19.06 26.25
N LEU A 54 -2.19 -19.61 25.45
CA LEU A 54 -2.12 -21.04 25.14
C LEU A 54 -1.45 -21.86 26.27
N GLU A 55 -1.05 -21.24 27.39
CA GLU A 55 -0.40 -21.87 28.56
C GLU A 55 0.81 -22.74 28.18
N ILE A 56 1.65 -22.28 27.24
CA ILE A 56 2.84 -22.99 26.73
C ILE A 56 4.14 -22.22 26.93
N TRP A 57 4.07 -21.00 27.46
CA TRP A 57 5.22 -20.11 27.61
C TRP A 57 6.30 -20.64 28.57
N GLU A 58 5.93 -21.19 29.73
CA GLU A 58 6.90 -21.73 30.70
C GLU A 58 7.67 -22.94 30.12
N ASP A 59 6.97 -23.80 29.37
CA ASP A 59 7.57 -24.96 28.71
C ASP A 59 8.54 -24.55 27.58
N VAL A 60 8.24 -23.44 26.88
CA VAL A 60 9.11 -22.86 25.84
C VAL A 60 10.39 -22.27 26.46
N GLN A 61 10.31 -21.63 27.62
CA GLN A 61 11.48 -21.11 28.33
C GLN A 61 12.39 -22.22 28.86
N LEU A 62 11.81 -23.33 29.32
CA LEU A 62 12.56 -24.50 29.80
C LEU A 62 13.36 -25.17 28.66
N PHE A 63 12.78 -25.22 27.46
CA PHE A 63 13.41 -25.82 26.28
C PHE A 63 14.58 -24.98 25.73
N SER A 64 14.46 -23.65 25.69
CA SER A 64 15.53 -22.77 25.19
C SER A 64 16.78 -22.79 26.07
N GLN A 65 16.65 -23.14 27.35
CA GLN A 65 17.78 -23.28 28.27
C GLN A 65 18.55 -24.60 28.06
N GLN A 66 17.92 -25.62 27.45
CA GLN A 66 18.52 -26.94 27.24
C GLN A 66 19.27 -27.07 25.89
N GLU A 67 18.91 -26.31 24.86
CA GLU A 67 19.53 -26.38 23.52
C GLU A 67 20.46 -25.19 23.19
N LYS A 68 21.51 -24.98 23.98
CA LYS A 68 22.60 -24.03 23.64
C LYS A 68 23.61 -24.57 22.60
N GLY A 69 23.24 -25.57 21.80
CA GLY A 69 24.12 -26.24 20.82
C GLY A 69 23.69 -26.01 19.37
N ASP A 70 24.67 -25.93 18.46
CA ASP A 70 24.57 -25.59 17.03
C ASP A 70 23.42 -26.29 16.27
N VAL A 71 22.40 -25.51 15.87
CA VAL A 71 21.15 -25.96 15.23
C VAL A 71 21.23 -25.93 13.69
N SER A 72 22.43 -25.81 13.10
CA SER A 72 22.52 -25.45 11.68
C SER A 72 22.24 -26.56 10.65
N GLN A 73 22.16 -27.86 10.98
CA GLN A 73 22.07 -28.89 9.92
C GLN A 73 21.22 -30.16 10.13
N GLN A 74 20.49 -30.37 11.25
CA GLN A 74 19.85 -31.70 11.47
C GLN A 74 18.34 -31.75 11.80
N ALA A 75 17.61 -30.63 11.82
CA ALA A 75 16.23 -30.63 12.32
C ALA A 75 15.11 -30.87 11.28
N TYR A 76 15.38 -31.42 10.09
CA TYR A 76 14.37 -31.55 9.02
C TYR A 76 13.67 -32.92 8.91
N ALA A 77 13.85 -33.83 9.87
CA ALA A 77 13.12 -35.09 9.89
C ALA A 77 12.60 -35.39 11.30
N LEU A 78 11.33 -35.05 11.57
CA LEU A 78 10.61 -35.72 12.64
C LEU A 78 10.07 -37.06 12.08
N PRO A 79 10.46 -38.21 12.63
CA PRO A 79 9.89 -39.48 12.22
C PRO A 79 8.44 -39.54 12.72
N VAL A 80 7.49 -39.58 11.79
CA VAL A 80 6.04 -39.76 12.04
C VAL A 80 5.73 -41.12 12.68
N THR A 81 6.72 -42.01 12.77
CA THR A 81 6.55 -43.33 13.38
C THR A 81 6.73 -43.24 14.89
N THR A 82 5.61 -43.13 15.61
CA THR A 82 5.15 -44.04 16.68
C THR A 82 4.36 -43.26 17.74
N ILE A 83 3.09 -42.98 17.47
CA ILE A 83 2.12 -42.66 18.53
C ILE A 83 1.24 -43.89 18.72
N LYS A 84 1.58 -44.71 19.72
CA LYS A 84 0.69 -45.73 20.28
C LYS A 84 0.09 -45.14 21.55
N ASP A 85 -0.87 -44.23 21.42
CA ASP A 85 -1.64 -43.74 22.56
C ASP A 85 -3.12 -43.85 22.24
N GLU A 86 -3.80 -44.78 22.92
CA GLU A 86 -5.18 -45.23 22.65
C GLU A 86 -6.26 -44.21 23.06
N ALA A 87 -5.87 -43.01 23.51
CA ALA A 87 -6.80 -42.02 24.07
C ALA A 87 -7.18 -40.86 23.12
N CYS A 88 -6.62 -40.80 21.90
CA CYS A 88 -7.05 -39.86 20.86
C CYS A 88 -7.62 -40.66 19.68
N PRO A 89 -8.90 -40.48 19.31
CA PRO A 89 -9.46 -41.16 18.14
C PRO A 89 -8.56 -40.93 16.92
N LYS A 90 -8.08 -41.99 16.26
CA LYS A 90 -7.12 -41.90 15.13
C LYS A 90 -7.55 -40.88 14.05
N ALA A 91 -8.84 -40.71 13.83
CA ALA A 91 -9.40 -39.74 12.90
C ALA A 91 -9.16 -38.28 13.32
N GLU A 92 -9.30 -37.97 14.61
CA GLU A 92 -9.08 -36.63 15.18
C GLU A 92 -7.60 -36.26 15.16
N ALA A 93 -6.72 -37.20 15.52
CA ALA A 93 -5.27 -37.03 15.38
C ALA A 93 -4.83 -36.81 13.91
N THR A 94 -5.47 -37.51 12.97
CA THR A 94 -5.17 -37.37 11.53
C THR A 94 -5.58 -36.00 11.00
N GLU A 95 -6.74 -35.46 11.41
CA GLU A 95 -7.19 -34.15 10.95
C GLU A 95 -6.32 -33.02 11.53
N ILE A 96 -5.94 -33.11 12.81
CA ILE A 96 -5.00 -32.19 13.46
C ILE A 96 -3.64 -32.20 12.73
N LEU A 97 -3.11 -33.38 12.37
CA LEU A 97 -1.84 -33.48 11.64
C LEU A 97 -1.92 -32.91 10.22
N LYS A 98 -3.08 -33.04 9.55
CA LYS A 98 -3.31 -32.42 8.24
C LYS A 98 -3.39 -30.91 8.34
N GLU A 99 -4.11 -30.38 9.32
CA GLU A 99 -4.20 -28.95 9.58
C GLU A 99 -2.81 -28.37 9.92
N TYR A 100 -2.06 -29.04 10.80
CA TYR A 100 -0.68 -28.70 11.13
C TYR A 100 0.23 -28.66 9.88
N SER A 101 0.16 -29.70 9.04
CA SER A 101 0.96 -29.78 7.81
C SER A 101 0.59 -28.68 6.81
N ARG A 102 -0.70 -28.27 6.75
CA ARG A 102 -1.15 -27.14 5.93
C ARG A 102 -0.58 -25.82 6.45
N THR A 103 -0.67 -25.58 7.76
CA THR A 103 -0.13 -24.36 8.40
C THR A 103 1.38 -24.25 8.23
N LEU A 104 2.13 -25.35 8.42
CA LEU A 104 3.58 -25.36 8.24
C LEU A 104 3.98 -25.00 6.81
N LYS A 105 3.34 -25.60 5.81
CA LYS A 105 3.58 -25.30 4.39
C LYS A 105 3.28 -23.83 4.07
N SER A 106 2.19 -23.28 4.61
CA SER A 106 1.83 -21.87 4.43
C SER A 106 2.89 -20.94 5.03
N LEU A 107 3.36 -21.22 6.24
CA LEU A 107 4.44 -20.44 6.89
C LEU A 107 5.75 -20.51 6.11
N GLN A 108 6.13 -21.70 5.63
CA GLN A 108 7.34 -21.87 4.80
C GLN A 108 7.27 -21.06 3.50
N LYS A 109 6.13 -21.09 2.80
CA LYS A 109 5.91 -20.24 1.62
C LYS A 109 6.03 -18.75 1.98
N LYS A 110 5.43 -18.30 3.10
CA LYS A 110 5.50 -16.89 3.54
C LYS A 110 6.94 -16.47 3.83
N ILE A 111 7.70 -17.29 4.57
CA ILE A 111 9.12 -17.03 4.88
C ILE A 111 9.94 -16.95 3.59
N ALA A 112 9.73 -17.86 2.64
CA ALA A 112 10.43 -17.85 1.36
C ALA A 112 10.18 -16.57 0.55
N LEU A 113 8.93 -16.08 0.49
CA LEU A 113 8.60 -14.81 -0.15
C LEU A 113 9.30 -13.64 0.54
N CYS A 114 9.27 -13.58 1.89
CA CYS A 114 9.93 -12.52 2.65
C CYS A 114 11.44 -12.52 2.42
N GLN A 115 12.08 -13.69 2.43
CA GLN A 115 13.52 -13.82 2.18
C GLN A 115 13.88 -13.35 0.77
N LYS A 116 13.07 -13.69 -0.24
CA LYS A 116 13.30 -13.28 -1.62
C LYS A 116 13.17 -11.76 -1.79
N ILE A 117 12.22 -11.12 -1.10
CA ILE A 117 12.10 -9.65 -1.08
C ILE A 117 13.34 -9.05 -0.40
N GLU A 118 13.70 -9.54 0.79
CA GLU A 118 14.87 -9.09 1.55
C GLU A 118 16.16 -9.19 0.74
N ASP A 119 16.42 -10.35 0.14
CA ASP A 119 17.58 -10.61 -0.71
C ASP A 119 17.63 -9.65 -1.91
N SER A 120 16.48 -9.32 -2.48
CA SER A 120 16.40 -8.37 -3.61
C SER A 120 16.75 -6.96 -3.19
N LEU A 121 16.40 -6.58 -1.95
CA LEU A 121 16.74 -5.28 -1.37
C LEU A 121 18.22 -5.20 -0.91
N THR A 122 18.84 -6.32 -0.48
CA THR A 122 20.23 -6.33 0.03
C THR A 122 21.28 -6.58 -1.03
N ASN A 123 21.03 -7.47 -1.99
CA ASN A 123 22.07 -8.00 -2.88
C ASN A 123 22.32 -7.12 -4.12
N GLY A 124 21.77 -5.90 -4.15
CA GLY A 124 21.92 -4.96 -5.26
C GLY A 124 21.13 -5.35 -6.53
N ALA A 125 20.22 -6.32 -6.43
CA ALA A 125 19.31 -6.66 -7.54
C ALA A 125 18.33 -5.52 -7.85
N LEU A 126 18.00 -4.73 -6.82
CA LEU A 126 17.23 -3.50 -6.92
C LEU A 126 18.12 -2.31 -6.60
N ARG A 127 17.76 -1.12 -7.09
CA ARG A 127 18.35 0.11 -6.56
C ARG A 127 18.10 0.22 -5.04
N PRO A 128 18.98 0.86 -4.27
CA PRO A 128 18.75 1.08 -2.85
C PRO A 128 17.40 1.79 -2.61
N LEU A 129 16.62 1.25 -1.66
CA LEU A 129 15.41 1.87 -1.16
C LEU A 129 15.77 3.09 -0.30
N GLN A 130 15.12 4.23 -0.55
CA GLN A 130 15.22 5.45 0.28
C GLN A 130 13.83 5.82 0.80
N GLY A 131 13.34 5.00 1.72
CA GLY A 131 11.97 5.08 2.21
C GLY A 131 11.52 3.78 2.85
N LEU A 132 10.25 3.46 2.66
CA LEU A 132 9.62 2.25 3.18
C LEU A 132 8.88 1.48 2.09
N VAL A 133 8.77 0.18 2.32
CA VAL A 133 7.90 -0.74 1.59
C VAL A 133 7.02 -1.48 2.59
N LEU A 134 5.73 -1.63 2.26
CA LEU A 134 4.77 -2.44 2.99
C LEU A 134 3.99 -3.30 2.00
N ILE A 135 4.05 -4.62 2.19
CA ILE A 135 3.31 -5.62 1.43
C ILE A 135 2.38 -6.33 2.40
N ALA A 136 1.10 -6.38 2.08
CA ALA A 136 0.08 -6.99 2.91
C ALA A 136 -0.89 -7.82 2.08
N GLN A 137 -1.43 -8.89 2.68
CA GLN A 137 -2.52 -9.67 2.11
C GLN A 137 -3.76 -9.48 2.99
N GLY A 138 -4.83 -8.93 2.41
CA GLY A 138 -5.95 -8.43 3.19
C GLY A 138 -5.48 -7.38 4.20
N ASP A 139 -5.69 -7.65 5.49
CA ASP A 139 -5.27 -6.79 6.60
C ASP A 139 -3.89 -7.14 7.18
N GLU A 140 -3.35 -8.29 6.79
CA GLU A 140 -2.17 -8.86 7.42
C GLU A 140 -0.90 -8.41 6.70
N PRO A 141 0.00 -7.64 7.35
CA PRO A 141 1.32 -7.38 6.81
C PRO A 141 2.04 -8.70 6.56
N LEU A 142 2.50 -8.89 5.31
CA LEU A 142 3.36 -10.00 4.94
C LEU A 142 4.82 -9.63 5.12
N PHE A 143 5.18 -8.43 4.68
CA PHE A 143 6.54 -7.91 4.72
C PHE A 143 6.49 -6.39 4.84
N TYR A 144 7.39 -5.81 5.62
CA TYR A 144 7.67 -4.38 5.56
C TYR A 144 9.14 -4.16 5.87
N ASP A 145 9.71 -3.12 5.27
CA ASP A 145 11.08 -2.71 5.51
C ASP A 145 11.21 -1.20 5.32
N MET A 146 12.15 -0.60 6.02
CA MET A 146 12.48 0.82 5.93
C MET A 146 13.98 0.93 5.76
N ARG A 147 14.42 1.58 4.68
CA ARG A 147 15.84 1.77 4.36
C ARG A 147 16.09 3.21 3.95
N GLY A 148 17.34 3.62 4.12
CA GLY A 148 17.79 4.97 3.80
C GLY A 148 18.47 5.61 5.00
N THR A 149 19.25 6.64 4.74
CA THR A 149 19.99 7.38 5.77
C THR A 149 19.27 8.66 6.20
N ARG A 150 18.05 8.86 5.69
CA ARG A 150 17.24 10.05 5.92
C ARG A 150 16.23 9.75 7.02
N GLY A 151 16.26 10.56 8.09
CA GLY A 151 15.51 10.29 9.32
C GLY A 151 13.99 10.39 9.17
N GLY A 152 13.28 9.93 10.20
CA GLY A 152 11.82 10.03 10.30
C GLY A 152 11.05 8.87 9.65
N LEU A 153 11.72 7.81 9.19
CA LEU A 153 11.07 6.66 8.56
C LEU A 153 10.45 5.72 9.60
N HIS A 154 9.13 5.59 9.55
CA HIS A 154 8.36 4.53 10.20
C HIS A 154 7.02 4.36 9.45
N LEU A 155 6.27 3.28 9.72
CA LEU A 155 5.01 2.99 9.01
C LEU A 155 3.90 4.04 9.19
N ASP A 156 4.02 4.84 10.25
CA ASP A 156 3.09 5.90 10.62
C ASP A 156 3.67 7.29 10.31
N ALA A 157 4.81 7.35 9.61
CA ALA A 157 5.43 8.60 9.21
C ALA A 157 4.58 9.25 8.10
N PRO A 158 4.31 10.57 8.17
CA PRO A 158 3.50 11.24 7.18
C PRO A 158 4.30 11.56 5.92
N PHE A 159 3.79 11.16 4.76
CA PHE A 159 4.35 11.48 3.45
C PHE A 159 3.37 12.31 2.64
N LEU A 160 3.89 13.27 1.86
CA LEU A 160 3.14 13.84 0.75
C LEU A 160 2.90 12.72 -0.27
N ILE A 161 1.66 12.28 -0.44
CA ILE A 161 1.32 11.12 -1.29
C ILE A 161 1.10 11.50 -2.76
N ALA A 162 1.37 12.77 -3.11
CA ALA A 162 1.35 13.25 -4.48
C ALA A 162 0.07 12.78 -5.20
N SER A 163 0.22 12.25 -6.42
CA SER A 163 -0.91 11.89 -7.27
C SER A 163 -1.77 10.71 -6.78
N LEU A 164 -1.40 10.01 -5.69
CA LEU A 164 -2.34 9.10 -5.02
C LEU A 164 -3.61 9.85 -4.55
N SER A 165 -3.51 11.15 -4.34
CA SER A 165 -4.65 12.05 -4.04
C SER A 165 -5.81 11.91 -5.02
N LYS A 166 -5.54 11.66 -6.31
CA LYS A 166 -6.56 11.51 -7.35
C LYS A 166 -7.53 10.37 -7.09
N GLN A 167 -7.05 9.28 -6.49
CA GLN A 167 -7.87 8.13 -6.15
C GLN A 167 -8.90 8.50 -5.06
N VAL A 168 -8.50 9.32 -4.09
CA VAL A 168 -9.38 9.86 -3.04
C VAL A 168 -10.41 10.82 -3.64
N THR A 169 -9.97 11.74 -4.51
CA THR A 169 -10.85 12.67 -5.24
C THR A 169 -11.90 11.94 -6.08
N ALA A 170 -11.49 10.92 -6.83
CA ALA A 170 -12.40 10.10 -7.62
C ALA A 170 -13.42 9.35 -6.75
N ALA A 171 -12.98 8.80 -5.62
CA ALA A 171 -13.87 8.16 -4.65
C ALA A 171 -14.89 9.15 -4.06
N LEU A 172 -14.50 10.40 -3.80
CA LEU A 172 -15.42 11.47 -3.40
C LEU A 172 -16.47 11.75 -4.48
N VAL A 173 -16.06 11.99 -5.73
CA VAL A 173 -17.00 12.21 -6.85
C VAL A 173 -18.01 11.07 -6.97
N LEU A 174 -17.56 9.82 -6.83
CA LEU A 174 -18.42 8.65 -6.97
C LEU A 174 -19.36 8.43 -5.78
N ARG A 175 -19.08 9.00 -4.60
CA ARG A 175 -19.87 8.76 -3.38
C ARG A 175 -20.74 9.93 -2.96
N VAL A 176 -20.26 11.15 -3.15
CA VAL A 176 -20.81 12.34 -2.48
C VAL A 176 -22.23 12.65 -2.97
N ARG A 177 -22.96 13.38 -2.13
CA ARG A 177 -24.25 13.96 -2.46
C ARG A 177 -24.12 15.48 -2.40
N GLY A 178 -24.71 16.16 -3.36
CA GLY A 178 -24.79 17.62 -3.32
C GLY A 178 -25.65 18.12 -2.17
N ALA A 179 -25.68 19.43 -2.00
CA ALA A 179 -26.51 20.09 -0.98
C ALA A 179 -28.02 19.78 -1.13
N ASP A 180 -28.47 19.43 -2.35
CA ASP A 180 -29.84 18.98 -2.64
C ASP A 180 -30.08 17.48 -2.31
N GLY A 181 -29.08 16.78 -1.78
CA GLY A 181 -29.12 15.36 -1.45
C GLY A 181 -28.94 14.42 -2.65
N LYS A 182 -28.81 14.94 -3.88
CA LYS A 182 -28.65 14.11 -5.08
C LYS A 182 -27.20 13.70 -5.28
N LYS A 183 -27.03 12.54 -5.90
CA LYS A 183 -25.72 12.02 -6.31
C LYS A 183 -25.27 12.79 -7.55
N LEU A 184 -23.98 13.11 -7.66
CA LEU A 184 -23.42 13.66 -8.89
C LEU A 184 -23.57 12.66 -10.03
N ASN A 185 -23.91 13.16 -11.22
CA ASN A 185 -23.89 12.38 -12.44
C ASN A 185 -22.60 12.65 -13.19
N VAL A 186 -21.69 11.67 -13.21
CA VAL A 186 -20.37 11.85 -13.85
C VAL A 186 -20.45 12.11 -15.36
N HIS A 187 -21.58 11.83 -16.02
CA HIS A 187 -21.74 12.04 -17.46
C HIS A 187 -22.48 13.33 -17.81
N GLU A 188 -22.95 14.11 -16.84
CA GLU A 188 -23.56 15.40 -17.14
C GLU A 188 -22.51 16.44 -17.54
N PRO A 189 -22.84 17.38 -18.44
CA PRO A 189 -21.92 18.44 -18.81
C PRO A 189 -21.53 19.30 -17.61
N ILE A 190 -20.25 19.63 -17.46
CA ILE A 190 -19.77 20.44 -16.34
C ILE A 190 -20.30 21.87 -16.37
N LYS A 191 -20.81 22.35 -17.51
CA LYS A 191 -21.52 23.63 -17.63
C LYS A 191 -22.68 23.76 -16.64
N THR A 192 -23.26 22.64 -16.20
CA THR A 192 -24.29 22.62 -15.15
C THR A 192 -23.80 23.23 -13.83
N TYR A 193 -22.51 23.08 -13.51
CA TYR A 193 -21.89 23.65 -12.31
C TYR A 193 -21.37 25.08 -12.53
N PHE A 194 -21.13 25.47 -13.79
CA PHE A 194 -20.62 26.80 -14.18
C PHE A 194 -21.60 27.52 -15.12
N PRO A 195 -22.81 27.90 -14.68
CA PRO A 195 -23.84 28.46 -15.56
C PRO A 195 -23.45 29.81 -16.19
N LYS A 196 -22.50 30.52 -15.59
CA LYS A 196 -21.98 31.81 -16.08
C LYS A 196 -20.75 31.69 -16.98
N ALA A 197 -20.19 30.48 -17.14
CA ALA A 197 -19.00 30.31 -17.97
C ALA A 197 -19.35 30.46 -19.45
N THR A 198 -18.50 31.20 -20.15
CA THR A 198 -18.65 31.49 -21.59
C THR A 198 -18.00 30.42 -22.47
N ASP A 199 -17.16 29.57 -21.89
CA ASP A 199 -16.47 28.48 -22.57
C ASP A 199 -17.47 27.48 -23.14
N THR A 200 -17.58 27.44 -24.48
CA THR A 200 -18.55 26.60 -25.17
C THR A 200 -18.32 25.11 -24.93
N TRP A 201 -17.05 24.71 -24.78
CA TRP A 201 -16.62 23.33 -24.54
C TRP A 201 -17.12 22.74 -23.21
N MET A 202 -17.49 23.57 -22.22
CA MET A 202 -18.05 23.07 -20.95
C MET A 202 -19.39 22.32 -21.15
N SER A 203 -20.05 22.52 -22.29
CA SER A 203 -21.26 21.79 -22.66
C SER A 203 -20.98 20.36 -23.16
N CYS A 204 -19.72 20.06 -23.49
CA CYS A 204 -19.28 18.77 -24.05
C CYS A 204 -18.34 18.00 -23.11
N VAL A 205 -17.77 18.67 -22.10
CA VAL A 205 -16.93 18.03 -21.07
C VAL A 205 -17.80 17.60 -19.88
N SER A 206 -17.52 16.42 -19.34
CA SER A 206 -18.18 15.85 -18.15
C SER A 206 -17.14 15.48 -17.09
N LEU A 207 -17.56 15.21 -15.85
CA LEU A 207 -16.68 14.69 -14.80
C LEU A 207 -16.05 13.35 -15.19
N HIS A 208 -16.73 12.52 -16.00
CA HIS A 208 -16.17 11.29 -16.55
C HIS A 208 -14.91 11.61 -17.35
N HIS A 209 -14.96 12.57 -18.28
CA HIS A 209 -13.79 12.96 -19.06
C HIS A 209 -12.66 13.53 -18.19
N MET A 210 -13.00 14.29 -17.16
CA MET A 210 -12.01 14.86 -16.23
C MET A 210 -11.30 13.77 -15.42
N LEU A 211 -12.06 12.83 -14.84
CA LEU A 211 -11.52 11.75 -14.02
C LEU A 211 -10.69 10.74 -14.81
N THR A 212 -10.94 10.60 -16.12
CA THR A 212 -10.20 9.70 -17.02
C THR A 212 -9.10 10.40 -17.81
N HIS A 213 -8.83 11.69 -17.54
CA HIS A 213 -7.86 12.49 -18.31
C HIS A 213 -8.14 12.54 -19.82
N THR A 214 -9.41 12.50 -20.22
CA THR A 214 -9.84 12.60 -21.61
C THR A 214 -10.62 13.89 -21.90
N SER A 215 -10.53 14.89 -21.02
CA SER A 215 -11.30 16.15 -21.15
C SER A 215 -10.84 17.05 -22.29
N GLY A 216 -9.57 16.96 -22.70
CA GLY A 216 -8.95 17.91 -23.63
C GLY A 216 -8.74 19.31 -23.05
N ILE A 217 -9.04 19.55 -21.77
CA ILE A 217 -8.86 20.86 -21.13
C ILE A 217 -7.37 21.17 -21.04
N LYS A 218 -6.95 22.28 -21.65
CA LYS A 218 -5.61 22.85 -21.46
C LYS A 218 -5.57 23.74 -20.22
N ALA A 219 -6.45 24.74 -20.20
CA ALA A 219 -6.67 25.67 -19.11
C ALA A 219 -8.09 26.23 -19.21
N VAL A 220 -8.63 26.76 -18.11
CA VAL A 220 -9.91 27.49 -18.12
C VAL A 220 -9.75 28.77 -18.95
N GLY A 221 -10.70 29.05 -19.85
CA GLY A 221 -10.61 30.17 -20.79
C GLY A 221 -9.81 29.90 -22.07
N GLU A 222 -9.26 28.69 -22.25
CA GLU A 222 -8.59 28.26 -23.48
C GLU A 222 -9.41 27.21 -24.25
N SER A 223 -9.15 27.09 -25.56
CA SER A 223 -9.71 26.02 -26.40
C SER A 223 -9.22 24.64 -25.97
N LEU A 224 -10.03 23.61 -26.20
CA LEU A 224 -9.63 22.23 -25.97
C LEU A 224 -8.46 21.82 -26.88
N LEU A 225 -7.57 20.98 -26.35
CA LEU A 225 -6.48 20.34 -27.09
C LEU A 225 -6.99 19.33 -28.11
N PHE A 226 -8.08 18.63 -27.78
CA PHE A 226 -8.70 17.59 -28.57
C PHE A 226 -10.16 17.39 -28.15
N GLU A 227 -10.92 16.63 -28.93
CA GLU A 227 -12.31 16.31 -28.64
C GLU A 227 -12.43 15.46 -27.35
N PRO A 228 -13.31 15.80 -26.40
CA PRO A 228 -13.45 15.04 -25.16
C PRO A 228 -13.71 13.55 -25.41
N GLY A 229 -12.96 12.69 -24.73
CA GLY A 229 -13.02 11.23 -24.91
C GLY A 229 -12.12 10.67 -26.01
N SER A 230 -11.60 11.49 -26.93
CA SER A 230 -10.84 11.00 -28.10
C SER A 230 -9.37 10.66 -27.80
N GLN A 231 -8.77 11.31 -26.80
CA GLN A 231 -7.36 11.14 -26.45
C GLN A 231 -7.16 11.20 -24.93
N PHE A 232 -6.02 10.69 -24.48
CA PHE A 232 -5.57 10.79 -23.09
C PHE A 232 -4.54 11.92 -22.94
N ASN A 233 -4.73 12.79 -21.94
CA ASN A 233 -3.75 13.80 -21.55
C ASN A 233 -3.82 14.04 -20.04
N TYR A 234 -2.82 13.54 -19.32
CA TYR A 234 -2.74 13.66 -17.87
C TYR A 234 -2.62 15.13 -17.45
N SER A 235 -3.48 15.58 -16.53
CA SER A 235 -3.47 16.96 -16.02
C SER A 235 -3.84 17.00 -14.54
N ASN A 236 -3.01 17.69 -13.76
CA ASN A 236 -3.27 17.95 -12.35
C ASN A 236 -4.32 19.06 -12.19
N GLU A 237 -4.25 20.07 -13.05
CA GLU A 237 -5.13 21.25 -13.06
C GLU A 237 -6.59 20.83 -13.30
N VAL A 238 -6.81 19.81 -14.15
CA VAL A 238 -8.14 19.23 -14.34
C VAL A 238 -8.67 18.59 -13.06
N TYR A 239 -7.82 17.90 -12.28
CA TYR A 239 -8.22 17.34 -10.99
C TYR A 239 -8.43 18.42 -9.92
N ASP A 240 -7.63 19.47 -9.91
CA ASP A 240 -7.82 20.63 -9.03
C ASP A 240 -9.20 21.26 -9.30
N LEU A 241 -9.61 21.37 -10.57
CA LEU A 241 -10.95 21.81 -10.96
C LEU A 241 -12.05 20.83 -10.52
N VAL A 242 -11.81 19.51 -10.51
CA VAL A 242 -12.75 18.54 -9.91
C VAL A 242 -12.97 18.85 -8.43
N GLY A 243 -11.91 19.22 -7.70
CA GLY A 243 -12.00 19.68 -6.32
C GLY A 243 -12.93 20.89 -6.19
N THR A 244 -12.75 21.91 -7.01
CA THR A 244 -13.64 23.08 -7.01
C THR A 244 -15.11 22.69 -7.30
N ILE A 245 -15.37 21.77 -8.23
CA ILE A 245 -16.73 21.28 -8.50
C ILE A 245 -17.32 20.58 -7.26
N LEU A 246 -16.54 19.76 -6.55
CA LEU A 246 -16.99 19.13 -5.31
C LEU A 246 -17.39 20.18 -4.27
N GLU A 247 -16.62 21.26 -4.13
CA GLU A 247 -16.95 22.36 -3.22
C GLU A 247 -18.25 23.05 -3.61
N MET A 248 -18.42 23.39 -4.90
CA MET A 248 -19.64 24.03 -5.38
C MET A 248 -20.89 23.19 -5.16
N VAL A 249 -20.78 21.88 -5.41
CA VAL A 249 -21.93 20.97 -5.34
C VAL A 249 -22.32 20.67 -3.89
N THR A 250 -21.35 20.60 -2.98
CA THR A 250 -21.59 20.22 -1.58
C THR A 250 -21.75 21.40 -0.64
N GLY A 251 -21.21 22.56 -0.98
CA GLY A 251 -21.09 23.73 -0.09
C GLY A 251 -20.02 23.57 1.01
N GLN A 252 -19.23 22.51 0.99
CA GLN A 252 -18.14 22.25 1.94
C GLN A 252 -16.79 22.42 1.24
N SER A 253 -15.74 22.80 1.98
CA SER A 253 -14.39 22.83 1.41
C SER A 253 -13.92 21.42 1.05
N TYR A 254 -13.07 21.33 0.03
CA TYR A 254 -12.51 20.05 -0.42
C TYR A 254 -11.74 19.36 0.72
N ASN A 255 -10.97 20.14 1.50
CA ASN A 255 -10.23 19.64 2.64
C ASN A 255 -11.16 19.01 3.69
N GLN A 256 -12.30 19.64 3.98
CA GLN A 256 -13.26 19.08 4.93
C GLN A 256 -13.86 17.76 4.41
N LEU A 257 -14.24 17.71 3.13
CA LEU A 257 -14.78 16.49 2.50
C LEU A 257 -13.79 15.32 2.60
N VAL A 258 -12.50 15.58 2.36
CA VAL A 258 -11.44 14.57 2.47
C VAL A 258 -11.21 14.18 3.92
N GLN A 259 -11.14 15.14 4.84
CA GLN A 259 -10.89 14.85 6.25
C GLN A 259 -12.03 14.02 6.87
N ASP A 260 -13.28 14.33 6.53
CA ASP A 260 -14.45 13.56 6.92
C ASP A 260 -14.41 12.14 6.35
N LEU A 261 -13.97 12.00 5.09
CA LEU A 261 -13.79 10.70 4.46
C LEU A 261 -12.72 9.87 5.17
N PHE A 262 -11.56 10.46 5.46
CA PHE A 262 -10.47 9.81 6.20
C PHE A 262 -10.93 9.38 7.59
N ALA A 263 -11.64 10.24 8.32
CA ALA A 263 -12.23 9.88 9.60
C ALA A 263 -13.23 8.71 9.48
N GLN A 264 -14.11 8.73 8.47
CA GLN A 264 -15.09 7.68 8.21
C GLN A 264 -14.44 6.31 7.96
N VAL A 265 -13.31 6.29 7.24
CA VAL A 265 -12.62 5.03 6.87
C VAL A 265 -11.50 4.64 7.84
N GLY A 266 -11.31 5.40 8.92
CA GLY A 266 -10.34 5.11 9.97
C GLY A 266 -8.88 5.45 9.62
N MET A 267 -8.67 6.33 8.64
CA MET A 267 -7.38 6.91 8.28
C MET A 267 -7.08 8.11 9.17
N LYS A 268 -6.62 7.85 10.40
CA LYS A 268 -6.49 8.87 11.46
C LYS A 268 -5.22 9.70 11.34
N ASP A 269 -4.23 9.20 10.61
CA ASP A 269 -2.90 9.81 10.45
C ASP A 269 -2.75 10.40 9.03
N SER A 270 -3.88 10.56 8.33
CA SER A 270 -3.96 11.15 6.99
C SER A 270 -4.64 12.53 7.06
N LEU A 271 -4.15 13.44 6.21
CA LEU A 271 -4.49 14.85 6.28
C LEU A 271 -4.76 15.43 4.89
N ALA A 272 -5.80 16.26 4.81
CA ALA A 272 -5.96 17.26 3.76
C ALA A 272 -5.50 18.63 4.29
N PRO A 273 -4.20 18.96 4.16
CA PRO A 273 -3.63 20.14 4.80
C PRO A 273 -4.10 21.44 4.15
N ASP A 274 -4.21 22.49 4.95
CA ASP A 274 -4.32 23.87 4.44
C ASP A 274 -2.92 24.43 4.19
N TRP A 275 -2.34 24.05 3.06
CA TRP A 275 -0.99 24.43 2.64
C TRP A 275 -0.75 25.94 2.62
N ASP A 276 -1.79 26.73 2.35
CA ASP A 276 -1.68 28.19 2.20
C ASP A 276 -1.39 28.90 3.54
N ILE A 277 -1.70 28.26 4.67
CA ILE A 277 -1.51 28.82 6.02
C ILE A 277 -0.53 28.04 6.90
N LEU A 278 -0.11 26.83 6.48
CA LEU A 278 0.82 26.01 7.25
C LEU A 278 2.22 26.64 7.31
N THR A 279 2.74 26.75 8.53
CA THR A 279 4.11 27.22 8.78
C THR A 279 5.14 26.11 8.57
N GLU A 280 4.82 24.88 8.99
CA GLU A 280 5.70 23.71 8.92
C GLU A 280 5.13 22.64 7.99
N CYS A 281 5.98 21.83 7.33
CA CYS A 281 5.46 20.68 6.58
C CYS A 281 4.98 19.62 7.57
N PRO A 282 3.75 19.10 7.43
CA PRO A 282 3.26 18.00 8.25
C PRO A 282 3.84 16.64 7.82
N CYS A 283 4.92 16.64 7.05
CA CYS A 283 5.48 15.50 6.33
C CYS A 283 6.95 15.26 6.72
N VAL A 284 7.44 14.03 6.61
CA VAL A 284 8.89 13.76 6.69
C VAL A 284 9.64 14.60 5.67
N THR A 285 10.87 15.03 5.96
CA THR A 285 11.64 15.84 5.01
C THR A 285 11.88 15.06 3.72
N GLY A 286 11.54 15.68 2.59
CA GLY A 286 11.80 15.18 1.24
C GLY A 286 13.16 15.62 0.73
N TYR A 287 13.84 14.73 0.02
CA TYR A 287 15.20 14.93 -0.46
C TYR A 287 15.29 14.64 -1.97
N PHE A 288 16.28 15.26 -2.59
CA PHE A 288 16.72 14.97 -3.93
C PHE A 288 18.21 14.66 -3.89
N GLU A 289 18.61 13.54 -4.49
CA GLU A 289 20.02 13.14 -4.57
C GLU A 289 20.47 13.14 -6.02
N ALA A 290 21.42 14.02 -6.32
CA ALA A 290 22.05 14.11 -7.63
C ALA A 290 23.05 12.97 -7.83
N LEU A 291 23.41 12.73 -9.09
CA LEU A 291 24.32 11.67 -9.53
C LEU A 291 25.70 11.71 -8.87
N GLU A 292 26.13 12.91 -8.49
CA GLU A 292 27.43 13.18 -7.85
C GLU A 292 27.38 12.90 -6.33
N GLY A 293 26.24 12.40 -5.81
CA GLY A 293 26.00 12.17 -4.38
C GLY A 293 25.57 13.42 -3.61
N ASN A 294 25.35 14.54 -4.30
CA ASN A 294 24.89 15.78 -3.67
C ASN A 294 23.42 15.67 -3.28
N VAL A 295 23.13 15.89 -2.01
CA VAL A 295 21.79 15.78 -1.44
C VAL A 295 21.22 17.16 -1.15
N HIS A 296 20.02 17.42 -1.65
CA HIS A 296 19.30 18.65 -1.45
C HIS A 296 17.98 18.37 -0.74
N VAL A 297 17.64 19.20 0.25
CA VAL A 297 16.28 19.21 0.81
C VAL A 297 15.34 19.83 -0.22
N CYS A 298 14.22 19.16 -0.48
CA CYS A 298 13.19 19.68 -1.37
C CYS A 298 12.19 20.51 -0.59
N GLU A 299 11.90 21.70 -1.11
CA GLU A 299 10.74 22.46 -0.66
C GLU A 299 9.46 21.85 -1.24
N VAL A 300 8.48 21.63 -0.37
CA VAL A 300 7.15 21.18 -0.78
C VAL A 300 6.42 22.35 -1.42
N VAL A 301 5.84 22.13 -2.60
CA VAL A 301 4.92 23.09 -3.21
C VAL A 301 3.67 23.19 -2.34
N ARG A 302 3.46 24.35 -1.73
CA ARG A 302 2.35 24.63 -0.82
C ARG A 302 1.22 25.31 -1.56
N ALA A 303 0.21 24.55 -1.96
CA ALA A 303 -1.01 25.09 -2.57
C ALA A 303 -2.22 24.25 -2.17
N THR A 304 -3.12 24.82 -1.35
CA THR A 304 -4.30 24.09 -0.84
C THR A 304 -5.19 23.60 -1.99
N LYS A 305 -5.31 24.41 -3.04
CA LYS A 305 -6.08 24.07 -4.26
C LYS A 305 -5.60 22.80 -4.98
N SER A 306 -4.36 22.36 -4.72
CA SER A 306 -3.77 21.19 -5.37
C SER A 306 -3.96 19.90 -4.57
N ASN A 307 -4.63 19.93 -3.42
CA ASN A 307 -5.04 18.74 -2.68
C ASN A 307 -5.84 17.71 -3.52
N PRO A 308 -6.74 18.09 -4.44
CA PRO A 308 -7.45 17.14 -5.29
C PRO A 308 -6.55 16.34 -6.24
N SER A 309 -5.44 16.92 -6.68
CA SER A 309 -4.55 16.28 -7.65
C SER A 309 -3.28 15.69 -7.02
N SER A 310 -2.71 16.34 -6.01
CA SER A 310 -1.37 16.00 -5.50
C SER A 310 -1.08 16.32 -4.02
N GLY A 311 -1.91 17.12 -3.34
CA GLY A 311 -1.53 17.72 -2.05
C GLY A 311 -1.87 16.93 -0.78
N LEU A 312 -2.48 15.75 -0.86
CA LEU A 312 -2.83 14.99 0.35
C LEU A 312 -1.60 14.38 1.04
N VAL A 313 -1.72 14.18 2.34
CA VAL A 313 -0.69 13.55 3.19
C VAL A 313 -1.26 12.27 3.81
N SER A 314 -0.48 11.20 3.85
CA SER A 314 -0.90 9.93 4.46
C SER A 314 0.30 9.12 4.94
N THR A 315 0.03 7.97 5.56
CA THR A 315 1.02 7.03 6.08
C THR A 315 0.87 5.67 5.41
N ALA A 316 1.89 4.82 5.49
CA ALA A 316 1.82 3.47 4.94
C ALA A 316 0.67 2.66 5.55
N ARG A 317 0.45 2.81 6.87
CA ARG A 317 -0.63 2.11 7.58
C ARG A 317 -2.01 2.58 7.15
N ASP A 318 -2.19 3.88 6.95
CA ASP A 318 -3.47 4.42 6.50
C ASP A 318 -3.75 4.09 5.03
N LEU A 319 -2.74 4.08 4.16
CA LEU A 319 -2.88 3.64 2.78
C LEU A 319 -3.28 2.15 2.68
N LEU A 320 -2.82 1.30 3.61
CA LEU A 320 -3.29 -0.09 3.70
C LEU A 320 -4.79 -0.16 4.04
N LYS A 321 -5.25 0.66 5.00
CA LYS A 321 -6.68 0.77 5.34
C LYS A 321 -7.49 1.29 4.15
N TRP A 322 -6.95 2.26 3.42
CA TRP A 322 -7.58 2.81 2.22
C TRP A 322 -7.80 1.72 1.16
N ASN A 323 -6.77 0.96 0.80
CA ASN A 323 -6.90 -0.15 -0.15
C ASN A 323 -7.95 -1.16 0.31
N ARG A 324 -7.96 -1.53 1.60
CA ARG A 324 -8.97 -2.42 2.15
C ARG A 324 -10.37 -1.87 1.91
N VAL A 325 -10.62 -0.63 2.30
CA VAL A 325 -11.97 -0.05 2.26
C VAL A 325 -12.44 0.21 0.82
N LEU A 326 -11.54 0.67 -0.05
CA LEU A 326 -11.82 0.93 -1.46
C LEU A 326 -12.15 -0.35 -2.23
N HIS A 327 -11.32 -1.39 -2.08
CA HIS A 327 -11.39 -2.57 -2.94
C HIS A 327 -12.32 -3.69 -2.45
N THR A 328 -12.71 -3.69 -1.16
CA THR A 328 -13.57 -4.73 -0.57
C THR A 328 -15.05 -4.33 -0.44
N GLY A 329 -15.51 -3.36 -1.24
CA GLY A 329 -16.92 -2.94 -1.30
C GLY A 329 -17.44 -2.15 -0.09
N LYS A 330 -16.56 -1.82 0.86
CA LYS A 330 -16.93 -1.03 2.07
C LYS A 330 -17.12 0.45 1.76
N LEU A 331 -16.48 0.97 0.71
CA LEU A 331 -16.53 2.39 0.35
C LEU A 331 -17.58 2.71 -0.71
N LEU A 332 -17.56 1.97 -1.81
CA LEU A 332 -18.38 2.20 -2.99
C LEU A 332 -19.23 0.95 -3.24
N SER A 333 -20.48 1.13 -3.69
CA SER A 333 -21.29 0.02 -4.21
C SER A 333 -20.57 -0.66 -5.37
N ASP A 334 -20.77 -1.97 -5.55
CA ASP A 334 -20.14 -2.76 -6.63
C ASP A 334 -20.21 -2.10 -8.01
N LYS A 335 -21.37 -1.53 -8.38
CA LYS A 335 -21.55 -0.80 -9.65
C LYS A 335 -20.58 0.37 -9.81
N ARG A 336 -20.39 1.16 -8.74
CA ARG A 336 -19.53 2.35 -8.73
C ARG A 336 -18.06 1.97 -8.65
N TYR A 337 -17.72 0.96 -7.86
CA TYR A 337 -16.38 0.41 -7.80
C TYR A 337 -15.95 -0.18 -9.16
N LYS A 338 -16.83 -0.97 -9.80
CA LYS A 338 -16.60 -1.47 -11.16
C LYS A 338 -16.36 -0.33 -12.16
N ALA A 339 -17.15 0.73 -12.09
CA ALA A 339 -16.95 1.91 -12.93
C ALA A 339 -15.59 2.57 -12.66
N MET A 340 -15.20 2.73 -11.39
CA MET A 340 -13.88 3.26 -11.02
C MET A 340 -12.73 2.47 -11.63
N CYS A 341 -12.84 1.14 -11.62
CA CYS A 341 -11.82 0.22 -12.14
C CYS A 341 -12.07 -0.22 -13.59
N THR A 342 -12.84 0.54 -14.38
CA THR A 342 -13.00 0.32 -15.82
C THR A 342 -11.99 1.18 -16.58
N PRO A 343 -11.15 0.61 -17.46
CA PRO A 343 -10.17 1.39 -18.22
C PRO A 343 -10.85 2.12 -19.38
N PHE A 344 -11.21 3.37 -19.15
CA PHE A 344 -11.91 4.20 -20.15
C PHE A 344 -10.95 4.87 -21.15
N SER A 345 -9.67 4.89 -20.85
CA SER A 345 -8.60 5.42 -21.69
C SER A 345 -7.31 4.65 -21.45
N ASN A 346 -6.31 4.86 -22.31
CA ASN A 346 -4.97 4.28 -22.14
C ASN A 346 -4.00 5.39 -21.75
N ARG A 347 -3.36 5.24 -20.58
CA ARG A 347 -2.28 6.13 -20.14
C ARG A 347 -1.00 5.83 -20.91
N GLU A 348 -0.72 4.54 -21.07
CA GLU A 348 0.39 3.97 -21.82
C GLU A 348 -0.13 2.74 -22.60
N LYS A 349 0.71 2.14 -23.46
CA LYS A 349 0.30 1.04 -24.35
C LYS A 349 -0.44 -0.09 -23.64
N ASP A 350 0.04 -0.48 -22.46
CA ASP A 350 -0.46 -1.62 -21.69
C ASP A 350 -1.04 -1.20 -20.31
N THR A 351 -1.31 0.10 -20.14
CA THR A 351 -1.81 0.70 -18.89
C THR A 351 -3.12 1.44 -19.15
N GLY A 352 -4.23 0.83 -18.75
CA GLY A 352 -5.53 1.48 -18.76
C GLY A 352 -5.63 2.53 -17.65
N TYR A 353 -6.55 3.48 -17.82
CA TYR A 353 -6.87 4.49 -16.81
C TYR A 353 -8.39 4.55 -16.59
N GLY A 354 -8.80 4.40 -15.34
CA GLY A 354 -10.18 4.51 -14.89
C GLY A 354 -10.45 5.83 -14.19
N TYR A 355 -11.32 5.84 -13.20
CA TYR A 355 -11.56 7.05 -12.40
C TYR A 355 -10.49 7.17 -11.31
N GLY A 356 -9.46 7.99 -11.58
CA GLY A 356 -8.37 8.26 -10.64
C GLY A 356 -7.48 7.06 -10.31
N VAL A 357 -7.50 6.03 -11.17
CA VAL A 357 -6.73 4.79 -10.99
C VAL A 357 -6.15 4.32 -12.32
N GLN A 358 -4.94 3.79 -12.24
CA GLN A 358 -4.30 2.99 -13.27
C GLN A 358 -4.79 1.56 -13.15
N ILE A 359 -4.97 0.90 -14.28
CA ILE A 359 -5.47 -0.46 -14.37
C ILE A 359 -4.54 -1.23 -15.28
N HIS A 360 -3.91 -2.26 -14.71
CA HIS A 360 -3.12 -3.20 -15.47
C HIS A 360 -3.80 -4.57 -15.38
N ASP A 361 -4.19 -5.11 -16.53
CA ASP A 361 -4.71 -6.47 -16.62
C ASP A 361 -3.59 -7.39 -17.08
N HIS A 362 -3.28 -8.39 -16.26
CA HIS A 362 -2.19 -9.34 -16.51
C HIS A 362 -2.69 -10.76 -16.22
N GLU A 363 -1.97 -11.78 -16.70
CA GLU A 363 -2.31 -13.19 -16.46
C GLU A 363 -2.48 -13.52 -14.95
N GLU A 364 -1.71 -12.82 -14.12
CA GLU A 364 -1.67 -12.96 -12.66
C GLU A 364 -2.87 -12.33 -11.91
N GLY A 365 -3.71 -11.59 -12.63
CA GLY A 365 -4.87 -10.88 -12.12
C GLY A 365 -4.85 -9.38 -12.42
N LYS A 366 -5.98 -8.72 -12.16
CA LYS A 366 -6.12 -7.27 -12.33
C LYS A 366 -5.43 -6.53 -11.18
N GLU A 367 -4.48 -5.67 -11.54
CA GLU A 367 -3.87 -4.67 -10.66
C GLU A 367 -4.63 -3.34 -10.82
N VAL A 368 -5.01 -2.75 -9.70
CA VAL A 368 -5.50 -1.37 -9.61
C VAL A 368 -4.48 -0.57 -8.83
N SER A 369 -3.99 0.53 -9.39
CA SER A 369 -2.88 1.26 -8.80
C SER A 369 -2.92 2.76 -9.07
N HIS A 370 -2.06 3.49 -8.39
CA HIS A 370 -1.62 4.81 -8.83
C HIS A 370 -0.18 5.04 -8.35
N ASN A 371 0.53 5.89 -9.08
CA ASN A 371 1.87 6.36 -8.73
C ASN A 371 1.85 7.87 -8.47
N GLY A 372 2.75 8.38 -7.65
CA GLY A 372 2.81 9.79 -7.28
C GLY A 372 4.25 10.28 -7.23
N ILE A 373 4.46 11.45 -7.81
CA ILE A 373 5.73 12.19 -7.78
C ILE A 373 5.43 13.58 -7.25
N ALA A 374 6.17 14.00 -6.24
CA ALA A 374 6.26 15.38 -5.78
C ALA A 374 7.73 15.69 -5.45
N PRO A 375 8.14 16.97 -5.33
CA PRO A 375 9.51 17.31 -4.95
C PRO A 375 9.93 16.60 -3.66
N GLY A 376 10.87 15.66 -3.78
CA GLY A 376 11.39 14.86 -2.67
C GLY A 376 10.56 13.63 -2.27
N TYR A 377 9.47 13.31 -2.98
CA TYR A 377 8.61 12.17 -2.65
C TYR A 377 8.26 11.33 -3.87
N LEU A 378 8.38 10.00 -3.70
CA LEU A 378 7.77 9.01 -4.59
C LEU A 378 6.79 8.18 -3.79
N SER A 379 5.63 7.90 -4.38
CA SER A 379 4.60 7.10 -3.76
C SER A 379 3.98 6.14 -4.75
N THR A 380 3.76 4.91 -4.31
CA THR A 380 3.08 3.88 -5.07
C THR A 380 2.09 3.18 -4.17
N LEU A 381 0.87 3.04 -4.68
CA LEU A 381 -0.20 2.27 -4.05
C LEU A 381 -0.75 1.32 -5.10
N LYS A 382 -0.58 0.02 -4.89
CA LYS A 382 -1.08 -1.03 -5.77
C LYS A 382 -1.96 -1.99 -5.01
N TYR A 383 -2.99 -2.51 -5.68
CA TYR A 383 -3.85 -3.58 -5.19
C TYR A 383 -4.06 -4.64 -6.26
N VAL A 384 -3.70 -5.88 -5.96
CA VAL A 384 -3.85 -7.03 -6.86
C VAL A 384 -5.09 -7.80 -6.46
N THR A 385 -6.16 -7.58 -7.22
CA THR A 385 -7.54 -7.98 -6.84
C THR A 385 -7.71 -9.47 -6.55
N LYS A 386 -7.18 -10.34 -7.41
CA LYS A 386 -7.32 -11.81 -7.26
C LYS A 386 -6.61 -12.36 -6.02
N LYS A 387 -5.52 -11.73 -5.60
CA LYS A 387 -4.66 -12.18 -4.49
C LYS A 387 -4.92 -11.41 -3.19
N GLU A 388 -5.73 -10.35 -3.27
CA GLU A 388 -6.00 -9.38 -2.19
C GLU A 388 -4.72 -8.75 -1.61
N VAL A 389 -3.76 -8.45 -2.48
CA VAL A 389 -2.44 -7.96 -2.06
C VAL A 389 -2.35 -6.46 -2.23
N SER A 390 -1.98 -5.77 -1.16
CA SER A 390 -1.57 -4.37 -1.20
C SER A 390 -0.05 -4.26 -1.26
N ILE A 391 0.46 -3.41 -2.14
CA ILE A 391 1.88 -3.03 -2.20
C ILE A 391 1.94 -1.51 -2.10
N ILE A 392 2.61 -1.05 -1.04
CA ILE A 392 2.75 0.36 -0.70
C ILE A 392 4.24 0.67 -0.64
N VAL A 393 4.68 1.65 -1.41
CA VAL A 393 6.06 2.14 -1.37
C VAL A 393 6.01 3.65 -1.21
N LEU A 394 6.66 4.18 -0.17
CA LEU A 394 6.77 5.60 0.10
C LEU A 394 8.24 5.95 0.26
N GLU A 395 8.75 6.83 -0.59
CA GLU A 395 10.14 7.28 -0.56
C GLU A 395 10.18 8.78 -0.31
N ASN A 396 11.14 9.21 0.52
CA ASN A 396 11.42 10.61 0.79
C ASN A 396 12.75 11.04 0.19
N CYS A 397 13.29 10.29 -0.77
CA CYS A 397 14.44 10.72 -1.57
C CYS A 397 14.25 10.32 -3.02
N ILE A 398 14.28 11.31 -3.93
CA ILE A 398 14.34 11.06 -5.37
C ILE A 398 15.81 10.90 -5.76
N LEU A 399 16.19 9.70 -6.18
CA LEU A 399 17.51 9.40 -6.72
C LEU A 399 17.51 9.66 -8.23
N LEU A 400 18.36 10.56 -8.71
CA LEU A 400 18.73 10.53 -10.12
C LEU A 400 19.69 9.37 -10.35
N VAL A 401 19.34 8.46 -11.26
CA VAL A 401 20.23 7.40 -11.71
C VAL A 401 20.72 7.74 -13.11
N ASN A 402 22.04 7.68 -13.34
CA ASN A 402 22.63 8.05 -14.61
C ASN A 402 22.22 7.00 -15.63
N ARG A 403 21.31 7.34 -16.55
CA ARG A 403 21.18 6.58 -17.79
C ARG A 403 21.01 7.56 -18.94
N CYS A 404 22.02 7.62 -19.80
CA CYS A 404 22.06 8.35 -21.05
C CYS A 404 20.92 7.94 -22.01
N LYS A 405 19.67 8.33 -21.74
CA LYS A 405 18.54 8.33 -22.70
C LYS A 405 17.53 9.40 -22.27
N GLU A 406 16.93 10.06 -23.27
CA GLU A 406 15.94 11.15 -23.16
C GLU A 406 14.61 10.75 -22.48
N SER A 407 14.53 9.61 -21.77
CA SER A 407 13.35 9.11 -21.08
C SER A 407 13.55 9.03 -19.55
N ALA A 408 13.85 10.16 -18.91
CA ALA A 408 14.02 10.25 -17.45
C ALA A 408 12.76 9.83 -16.64
N GLN A 409 11.58 9.81 -17.27
CA GLN A 409 10.34 9.33 -16.62
C GLN A 409 10.21 7.80 -16.60
N GLU A 410 10.84 7.07 -17.53
CA GLU A 410 10.62 5.62 -17.70
C GLU A 410 11.32 4.75 -16.64
N ASN A 411 12.13 5.32 -15.75
CA ASN A 411 12.86 4.57 -14.70
C ASN A 411 12.56 5.01 -13.26
N MET A 412 11.71 6.02 -13.05
CA MET A 412 11.49 6.56 -11.70
C MET A 412 10.83 5.54 -10.76
N PHE A 413 9.95 4.71 -11.33
CA PHE A 413 9.20 3.67 -10.61
C PHE A 413 9.76 2.25 -10.82
N GLU A 414 10.96 2.10 -11.40
CA GLU A 414 11.55 0.80 -11.71
C GLU A 414 11.65 -0.10 -10.47
N PHE A 415 12.07 0.47 -9.32
CA PHE A 415 12.08 -0.25 -8.04
C PHE A 415 10.70 -0.79 -7.67
N GLN A 416 9.69 0.07 -7.74
CA GLN A 416 8.31 -0.24 -7.39
C GLN A 416 7.71 -1.29 -8.33
N ASP A 417 8.06 -1.24 -9.62
CA ASP A 417 7.60 -2.20 -10.61
C ASP A 417 8.30 -3.55 -10.46
N GLN A 418 9.61 -3.56 -10.15
CA GLN A 418 10.36 -4.78 -9.86
C GLN A 418 9.87 -5.47 -8.59
N ILE A 419 9.65 -4.74 -7.50
CA ILE A 419 9.03 -5.27 -6.27
C ILE A 419 7.62 -5.80 -6.57
N SER A 420 6.81 -5.06 -7.33
CA SER A 420 5.46 -5.50 -7.71
C SER A 420 5.49 -6.80 -8.50
N ALA A 421 6.36 -6.91 -9.51
CA ALA A 421 6.51 -8.10 -10.32
C ALA A 421 7.03 -9.30 -9.50
N LEU A 422 8.00 -9.06 -8.60
CA LEU A 422 8.54 -10.09 -7.71
C LEU A 422 7.45 -10.66 -6.80
N VAL A 423 6.65 -9.79 -6.17
CA VAL A 423 5.55 -10.21 -5.31
C VAL A 423 4.50 -10.94 -6.14
N GLN A 424 4.03 -10.35 -7.24
CA GLN A 424 2.91 -10.91 -8.01
C GLN A 424 3.21 -12.27 -8.64
N ARG A 425 4.44 -12.50 -9.12
CA ARG A 425 4.82 -13.76 -9.79
C ARG A 425 5.29 -14.84 -8.82
N ASP A 426 5.24 -14.59 -7.51
CA ASP A 426 5.80 -15.53 -6.55
C ASP A 426 4.95 -16.81 -6.39
N PRO A 427 5.58 -17.99 -6.30
CA PRO A 427 4.87 -19.25 -6.04
C PRO A 427 4.08 -19.27 -4.72
N TYR A 428 4.31 -18.33 -3.80
CA TYR A 428 3.47 -18.13 -2.61
C TYR A 428 1.97 -18.14 -2.93
N TRP A 429 1.57 -17.57 -4.08
CA TRP A 429 0.16 -17.45 -4.48
C TRP A 429 -0.42 -18.71 -5.12
N GLN A 430 0.40 -19.70 -5.45
CA GLN A 430 -0.06 -20.95 -6.04
C GLN A 430 -0.49 -21.89 -4.91
N SER A 431 -1.74 -22.39 -4.98
CA SER A 431 -2.36 -23.26 -3.97
C SER A 431 -1.58 -24.56 -3.79
#